data_AF-A0A0P7DPY4-F1
#
_entry.id   AF-A0A0P7DPY4-F1
#
_cell.length_a   1.000
_cell.length_b   1.000
_cell.length_c   1.000
_cell.angle_alpha   90.00
_cell.angle_beta   90.00
_cell.angle_gamma   90.00
#
_symmetry.space_group_name_H-M   'P 1'
#
loop_
_entity.id
_entity.type
_entity.pdbx_description
1 polymer ?
#
loop_
_entity_poly.entity_id
_entity_poly.type
_entity_poly.pdbx_seq_one_letter_code
_entity_poly.pdbx_strand_id
1 'polypeptide(L)' 'MKKIFTASGLLLLTAANTALAHPGHDHSDWSSPLVHTLFYGAIAAVIGTAYFVIRQSRRKRQNTQQKED' A
#
# COMPACT_ATOMS: atom_id res chain seq x y z
N MET A 1 6.86 -16.35 -11.13
CA MET A 1 6.34 -16.30 -9.75
C MET A 1 6.02 -14.85 -9.31
N LYS A 2 5.16 -14.12 -10.04
CA LYS A 2 4.78 -12.72 -9.70
C LYS A 2 3.27 -12.53 -9.42
N LYS A 3 2.46 -13.57 -9.64
CA LYS A 3 0.99 -13.49 -9.66
C LYS A 3 0.31 -13.86 -8.33
N ILE A 4 1.08 -14.27 -7.33
CA ILE A 4 0.54 -14.77 -6.05
C ILE A 4 0.33 -13.61 -5.06
N PHE A 5 1.12 -12.54 -5.15
CA PHE A 5 1.00 -11.38 -4.24
C PHE A 5 -0.21 -10.48 -4.51
N THR A 6 -0.80 -10.50 -5.71
CA THR A 6 -1.94 -9.64 -6.04
C THR A 6 -3.26 -10.16 -5.48
N ALA A 7 -3.43 -11.47 -5.33
CA ALA A 7 -4.68 -12.06 -4.82
C ALA A 7 -4.82 -11.88 -3.29
N SER A 8 -3.72 -11.97 -2.55
CA SER A 8 -3.74 -11.82 -1.08
C SER A 8 -4.11 -10.41 -0.63
N GLY A 9 -3.65 -9.37 -1.34
CA GLY A 9 -3.97 -7.99 -1.00
C GLY A 9 -5.45 -7.65 -1.18
N LEU A 10 -6.09 -8.20 -2.23
CA LEU A 10 -7.51 -7.95 -2.50
C LEU A 10 -8.41 -8.57 -1.42
N LEU A 11 -8.05 -9.76 -0.91
CA LEU A 11 -8.78 -10.44 0.15
C LEU A 11 -8.73 -9.66 1.48
N LEU A 12 -7.58 -9.10 1.82
CA LEU A 12 -7.38 -8.24 3.00
C LEU A 12 -8.22 -6.95 2.92
N LEU A 13 -8.34 -6.34 1.73
CA LEU A 13 -9.19 -5.16 1.54
C LEU A 13 -10.68 -5.46 1.73
N THR A 14 -11.15 -6.64 1.31
CA THR A 14 -12.56 -7.03 1.49
C THR A 14 -12.93 -7.36 2.94
N ALA A 15 -11.99 -7.92 3.72
CA ALA A 15 -12.20 -8.21 5.13
C ALA A 15 -12.23 -6.95 6.02
N ALA A 16 -11.67 -5.82 5.56
CA ALA A 16 -11.71 -4.56 6.31
C ALA A 16 -13.14 -3.99 6.44
N ASN A 17 -14.05 -4.30 5.50
CA ASN A 17 -15.41 -3.77 5.51
C ASN A 17 -16.33 -4.39 6.57
N THR A 18 -15.97 -5.51 7.20
CA THR A 18 -16.81 -6.13 8.24
C THR A 18 -16.68 -5.47 9.61
N ALA A 19 -15.79 -4.48 9.76
CA ALA A 19 -15.74 -3.62 10.94
C ALA A 19 -16.76 -2.47 10.82
N LEU A 20 -18.06 -2.82 10.84
CA LEU A 20 -19.15 -1.86 10.97
C LEU A 20 -19.27 -1.45 12.44
N ALA A 21 -18.48 -0.46 12.81
CA ALA A 21 -18.52 0.20 14.11
C ALA A 21 -19.93 0.76 14.39
N HIS A 22 -20.55 0.38 15.52
CA HIS A 22 -21.72 1.10 16.02
C HIS A 22 -21.29 2.48 16.57
N PRO A 23 -22.14 3.52 16.51
CA PRO A 23 -21.75 4.86 16.95
C PRO A 23 -21.37 4.88 18.44
N GLY A 24 -20.12 5.25 18.75
CA GLY A 24 -19.69 5.63 20.11
C GLY A 24 -18.56 4.83 20.77
N HIS A 25 -18.16 3.66 20.26
CA HIS A 25 -17.08 2.86 20.89
C HIS A 25 -15.73 2.98 20.15
N ASP A 26 -15.75 2.94 18.82
CA ASP A 26 -14.54 2.68 18.02
C ASP A 26 -13.62 3.91 17.83
N HIS A 27 -14.10 5.12 18.07
CA HIS A 27 -13.27 6.35 17.96
C HIS A 27 -12.65 6.77 19.31
N SER A 28 -13.23 6.34 20.42
CA SER A 28 -12.79 6.62 21.79
C SER A 28 -11.94 5.50 22.38
N ASP A 29 -11.82 4.36 21.69
CA ASP A 29 -10.97 3.26 22.11
C ASP A 29 -9.48 3.66 22.07
N TRP A 30 -8.72 3.23 23.08
CA TRP A 30 -7.30 3.56 23.22
C TRP A 30 -6.44 3.07 22.04
N SER A 31 -6.90 2.03 21.35
CA SER A 31 -6.24 1.48 20.16
C SER A 31 -6.51 2.27 18.88
N SER A 32 -7.55 3.13 18.87
CA SER A 32 -8.00 3.86 17.69
C SER A 32 -6.90 4.71 17.03
N PRO A 33 -6.10 5.52 17.75
CA PRO A 33 -5.03 6.32 17.13
C PRO A 33 -3.96 5.46 16.45
N LEU A 34 -3.63 4.31 17.04
CA LEU A 34 -2.65 3.38 16.49
C LEU A 34 -3.16 2.75 15.19
N VAL A 35 -4.41 2.30 15.16
CA VAL A 35 -5.03 1.71 13.97
C VAL A 35 -5.09 2.71 12.82
N HIS A 36 -5.51 3.95 13.08
CA HIS A 36 -5.51 5.01 12.05
C HIS A 36 -4.11 5.30 11.52
N THR A 37 -3.11 5.37 12.42
CA THR A 37 -1.71 5.61 12.03
C THR A 37 -1.17 4.49 11.14
N LEU A 38 -1.43 3.23 11.49
CA LEU A 38 -1.02 2.08 10.68
C LEU A 38 -1.74 2.06 9.33
N PHE A 39 -3.03 2.39 9.31
CA PHE A 39 -3.81 2.47 8.07
C PHE A 39 -3.24 3.51 7.09
N TYR A 40 -3.07 4.75 7.53
CA TYR A 40 -2.49 5.80 6.68
C TYR A 40 -1.02 5.53 6.36
N GLY A 41 -0.26 4.95 7.28
CA GLY A 41 1.12 4.51 7.06
C GLY A 41 1.22 3.46 5.95
N ALA A 42 0.31 2.47 5.92
CA ALA A 42 0.25 1.47 4.88
C ALA A 42 -0.05 2.08 3.49
N ILE A 43 -0.99 3.03 3.43
CA ILE A 43 -1.28 3.79 2.19
C ILE A 43 -0.02 4.51 1.69
N ALA A 44 0.67 5.24 2.58
CA ALA A 44 1.90 5.95 2.24
C ALA A 44 3.00 5.00 1.75
N ALA A 45 3.16 3.83 2.38
CA ALA A 45 4.16 2.83 1.98
C ALA A 45 3.89 2.27 0.58
N VAL A 46 2.64 1.99 0.24
CA VAL A 46 2.26 1.51 -1.11
C VAL A 46 2.56 2.58 -2.16
N ILE A 47 2.17 3.83 -1.92
CA ILE A 47 2.43 4.95 -2.84
C ILE A 47 3.94 5.15 -3.03
N GLY A 48 4.71 5.18 -1.93
CA GLY A 48 6.16 5.35 -1.96
C GLY A 48 6.86 4.23 -2.73
N THR A 49 6.44 2.99 -2.52
CA THR A 49 6.98 1.82 -3.23
C THR A 49 6.66 1.88 -4.72
N ALA A 50 5.42 2.22 -5.10
CA ALA A 50 5.02 2.38 -6.50
C ALA A 50 5.86 3.45 -7.20
N TYR A 51 6.04 4.61 -6.55
CA TYR A 51 6.88 5.69 -7.06
C TYR A 51 8.34 5.23 -7.24
N PHE A 52 8.92 4.58 -6.23
CA PHE A 52 10.30 4.10 -6.28
C PHE A 52 10.51 3.10 -7.43
N VAL A 53 9.63 2.13 -7.59
CA VAL A 53 9.70 1.11 -8.66
C VAL A 53 9.60 1.77 -10.04
N ILE A 54 8.68 2.71 -10.23
CA ILE A 54 8.53 3.45 -11.49
C ILE A 54 9.80 4.26 -11.78
N ARG A 55 10.31 5.00 -10.80
CA ARG A 55 11.54 5.80 -10.92
C ARG A 55 12.74 4.93 -11.27
N GLN A 56 12.91 3.78 -10.61
CA GLN A 56 13.99 2.86 -10.89
C GLN A 56 13.89 2.26 -12.30
N SER A 57 12.69 1.89 -12.74
CA SER A 57 12.45 1.36 -14.09
C SER A 57 12.80 2.39 -15.19
N ARG A 58 12.41 3.66 -15.00
CA ARG A 58 12.74 4.75 -15.93
C ARG A 58 14.24 4.99 -16.04
N ARG A 59 14.96 5.00 -14.91
CA ARG A 59 16.43 5.15 -14.87
C ARG A 59 17.14 4.03 -15.65
N LYS A 60 16.70 2.79 -15.49
CA LYS A 60 17.28 1.65 -16.23
C LYS A 60 17.09 1.80 -17.73
N ARG A 61 15.89 2.22 -18.18
CA ARG A 61 15.61 2.43 -19.61
C ARG A 61 16.48 3.52 -20.23
N GLN A 62 16.69 4.63 -19.52
CA GLN A 62 17.57 5.71 -19.99
C GLN A 62 19.02 5.24 -20.13
N ASN A 63 19.52 4.45 -19.18
CA ASN A 63 20.89 3.95 -19.21
C ASN A 63 21.12 2.87 -20.28
N THR A 64 20.08 2.14 -20.67
CA THR A 64 20.16 1.17 -21.80
C THR A 64 20.16 1.88 -23.14
N GLN A 65 19.30 2.89 -23.34
CA GLN A 65 19.27 3.66 -24.60
C GLN A 65 20.58 4.42 -24.86
N GLN A 66 21.18 5.03 -23.84
CA GLN A 66 22.48 5.71 -23.95
C GLN A 66 23.65 4.77 -24.31
N LYS A 67 23.50 3.45 -24.16
CA LYS A 67 24.55 2.46 -24.46
C LYS A 67 24.41 1.85 -25.87
N GLU A 68 23.28 2.12 -26.53
CA GLU A 68 22.96 1.64 -27.89
C GLU A 68 23.22 2.71 -28.97
N ASP A 69 23.45 3.97 -28.54
CA ASP A 69 23.91 5.11 -29.36
C ASP A 69 25.46 5.24 -29.31
#